data_AF-A0A0R3QDP7-F1
#
_entry.id   AF-A0A0R3QDP7-F1
#
_cell.length_a   1.000
_cell.length_b   1.000
_cell.length_c   1.000
_cell.angle_alpha   90.00
_cell.angle_beta   90.00
_cell.angle_gamma   90.00
#
_symmetry.space_group_name_H-M   'P 1'
#
loop_
_entity.id
_entity.type
_entity.pdbx_description
1 polymer ?
#
loop_
_entity_poly.entity_id
_entity_poly.type
_entity_poly.pdbx_seq_one_letter_code
_entity_poly.pdbx_strand_id
1 'polypeptide(L)'
;LTRNPSGSSCARGWILLSLCLGCFTPTDRFLPYLQCFIRQSCPTGRFAEYIESKLKRTLSNGTRNYPPNSVEIQASKMRKPVSIHITFMDGTIITVCADSATTSREICDELAESISLKDSFGFSLYIAYFDKVVSL
;
A
#
# COMPACT_ATOMS: atom_id res chain seq x y z
N LEU A 1 13.42 8.21 16.26
CA LEU A 1 14.23 7.22 15.52
C LEU A 1 15.71 7.54 15.64
N THR A 2 16.10 8.81 15.52
CA THR A 2 17.44 9.32 15.85
C THR A 2 17.79 9.11 17.32
N ARG A 3 18.98 8.56 17.61
CA ARG A 3 19.53 8.38 18.98
C ARG A 3 18.54 7.74 19.97
N ASN A 4 17.75 6.76 19.53
CA ASN A 4 16.84 6.02 20.41
C ASN A 4 17.56 4.79 20.99
N PRO A 5 17.77 4.70 22.33
CA PRO A 5 18.49 3.58 22.94
C PRO A 5 17.67 2.28 22.96
N SER A 6 16.34 2.35 22.80
CA SER A 6 15.48 1.18 22.84
C SER A 6 15.26 0.60 21.43
N GLY A 7 15.80 -0.58 21.18
CA GLY A 7 15.62 -1.30 19.91
C GLY A 7 14.15 -1.61 19.60
N SER A 8 13.36 -1.99 20.61
CA SER A 8 11.93 -2.29 20.43
C SER A 8 11.08 -1.05 20.15
N SER A 9 11.46 0.11 20.72
CA SER A 9 10.85 1.40 20.39
C SER A 9 11.24 1.84 18.98
N CYS A 10 12.52 1.67 18.60
CA CYS A 10 13.00 1.99 17.26
C CYS A 10 12.27 1.17 16.18
N ALA A 11 12.13 -0.15 16.38
CA ALA A 11 11.40 -1.02 15.45
C ALA A 11 9.94 -0.57 15.26
N ARG A 12 9.23 -0.24 16.35
CA ARG A 12 7.86 0.30 16.29
C ARG A 12 7.80 1.65 15.58
N GLY A 13 8.78 2.52 15.81
CA GLY A 13 8.86 3.81 15.13
C GLY A 13 9.03 3.69 13.62
N TRP A 14 9.79 2.70 13.14
CA TRP A 14 9.94 2.48 11.70
C TRP A 14 8.68 1.88 11.06
N ILE A 15 7.96 1.01 11.78
CA ILE A 15 6.65 0.52 11.32
C ILE A 15 5.68 1.70 11.20
N LEU A 16 5.65 2.59 12.18
CA LEU A 16 4.83 3.80 12.13
C LEU A 16 5.20 4.68 10.94
N LEU A 17 6.50 4.92 10.70
CA LEU A 17 6.95 5.69 9.54
C LEU A 17 6.50 5.04 8.23
N SER A 18 6.61 3.72 8.10
CA SER A 18 6.12 2.99 6.92
C SER A 18 4.62 3.18 6.71
N LEU A 19 3.81 3.17 7.78
CA LEU A 19 2.37 3.40 7.69
C LEU A 19 2.05 4.84 7.24
N CYS A 20 2.75 5.84 7.78
CA CYS A 20 2.62 7.23 7.36
C CYS A 20 2.92 7.41 5.87
N LEU A 21 4.00 6.81 5.39
CA LEU A 21 4.44 6.94 3.99
C LEU A 21 3.53 6.22 3.00
N GLY A 22 2.67 5.30 3.47
CA GLY A 22 1.60 4.72 2.66
C GLY A 22 0.32 5.56 2.64
N CYS A 23 0.24 6.61 3.46
CA CYS A 23 -0.95 7.43 3.59
C CYS A 23 -0.78 8.82 2.98
N PHE A 24 0.35 9.47 3.19
CA PHE A 24 0.56 10.85 2.75
C PHE A 24 1.99 11.09 2.28
N THR A 25 2.13 12.07 1.41
CA THR A 25 3.42 12.52 0.90
C THR A 25 4.01 13.59 1.82
N PRO A 26 5.35 13.61 2.02
CA PRO A 26 5.99 14.78 2.60
C PRO A 26 5.89 15.97 1.65
N THR A 27 6.11 17.18 2.15
CA THR A 27 6.28 18.35 1.28
C THR A 27 7.55 18.23 0.44
N ASP A 28 7.57 18.86 -0.73
CA ASP A 28 8.73 18.84 -1.64
C ASP A 28 10.02 19.31 -0.97
N ARG A 29 9.89 20.31 -0.09
CA ARG A 29 11.02 20.82 0.72
C ARG A 29 11.58 19.76 1.67
N PHE A 30 10.74 18.90 2.23
CA PHE A 30 11.14 17.90 3.22
C PHE A 30 11.55 16.55 2.60
N LEU A 31 11.01 16.22 1.42
CA LEU A 31 11.25 14.97 0.71
C LEU A 31 12.73 14.53 0.63
N PRO A 32 13.70 15.38 0.20
CA PRO A 32 15.09 14.94 0.09
C PRO A 32 15.71 14.56 1.45
N TYR A 33 15.33 15.26 2.52
CA TYR A 33 15.80 14.96 3.87
C TYR A 33 15.23 13.64 4.37
N LEU A 34 13.96 13.37 4.09
CA LEU A 34 13.32 12.11 4.47
C LEU A 34 13.94 10.92 3.73
N GLN A 35 14.19 11.05 2.42
CA GLN A 35 14.85 10.00 1.64
C GLN A 35 16.27 9.72 2.16
N CYS A 36 17.04 10.78 2.42
CA CYS A 36 18.37 10.65 3.02
C CYS A 36 18.31 9.94 4.38
N PHE A 37 17.35 10.34 5.23
CA PHE A 37 17.12 9.73 6.53
C PHE A 37 16.80 8.24 6.44
N ILE A 38 15.91 7.83 5.53
CA ILE A 38 15.55 6.41 5.32
C ILE A 38 16.79 5.61 4.90
N ARG A 39 17.58 6.10 3.95
CA ARG A 39 18.77 5.41 3.44
C ARG A 39 19.86 5.23 4.49
N GLN A 40 20.08 6.24 5.34
CA GLN A 40 21.17 6.23 6.31
C GLN A 40 20.79 5.60 7.65
N SER A 41 19.54 5.76 8.09
CA SER A 41 19.13 5.41 9.46
C SER A 41 18.35 4.09 9.56
N CYS A 42 17.89 3.53 8.43
CA CYS A 42 17.08 2.31 8.46
C CYS A 42 17.93 1.10 8.92
N PRO A 43 17.42 0.26 9.85
CA PRO A 43 18.21 -0.84 10.43
C PRO A 43 18.57 -1.95 9.45
N THR A 44 17.90 -2.03 8.29
CA THR A 44 18.08 -3.13 7.33
C THR A 44 17.84 -2.62 5.91
N GLY A 45 18.76 -2.90 4.98
CA GLY A 45 18.66 -2.46 3.57
C GLY A 45 17.33 -2.85 2.91
N ARG A 46 16.91 -4.11 3.05
CA ARG A 46 15.62 -4.60 2.53
C ARG A 46 14.40 -3.83 3.07
N PHE A 47 14.47 -3.35 4.32
CA PHE A 47 13.36 -2.59 4.89
C PHE A 47 13.40 -1.13 4.44
N ALA A 48 14.58 -0.56 4.20
CA ALA A 48 14.72 0.73 3.55
C ALA A 48 14.10 0.72 2.16
N GLU A 49 14.42 -0.29 1.34
CA GLU A 49 13.84 -0.50 0.00
C GLU A 49 12.31 -0.60 0.05
N TYR A 50 11.76 -1.37 1.00
CA TYR A 50 10.31 -1.48 1.21
C TYR A 50 9.65 -0.12 1.51
N ILE A 51 10.26 0.68 2.39
CA ILE A 51 9.74 2.00 2.77
C ILE A 51 9.88 3.00 1.62
N GLU A 52 10.99 3.00 0.90
CA GLU A 52 11.21 3.85 -0.27
C GLU A 52 10.23 3.53 -1.40
N SER A 53 9.98 2.24 -1.66
CA SER A 53 8.98 1.80 -2.63
C SER A 53 7.58 2.31 -2.25
N LYS A 54 7.20 2.19 -0.97
CA LYS A 54 5.92 2.70 -0.47
C LYS A 54 5.80 4.22 -0.63
N LEU A 55 6.85 4.98 -0.28
CA LEU A 55 6.89 6.43 -0.50
C LEU A 55 6.73 6.78 -1.99
N LYS A 56 7.43 6.06 -2.89
CA LYS A 56 7.32 6.26 -4.34
C LYS A 56 5.90 6.01 -4.84
N ARG A 57 5.26 4.95 -4.35
CA ARG A 57 3.86 4.62 -4.69
C ARG A 57 2.90 5.72 -4.25
N THR A 58 3.02 6.21 -3.03
CA THR A 58 2.16 7.31 -2.52
C THR A 58 2.45 8.65 -3.21
N LEU A 59 3.69 8.92 -3.63
CA LEU A 59 3.99 10.08 -4.48
C LEU A 59 3.32 9.99 -5.86
N SER A 60 3.20 8.79 -6.43
CA SER A 60 2.55 8.55 -7.72
C SER A 60 1.02 8.62 -7.64
N ASN A 61 0.44 7.97 -6.63
CA ASN A 61 -1.01 7.76 -6.55
C ASN A 61 -1.71 8.77 -5.63
N GLY A 62 -0.94 9.63 -4.95
CA GLY A 62 -1.45 10.71 -4.13
C GLY A 62 -1.73 10.30 -2.67
N THR A 63 -2.32 11.25 -1.94
CA THR A 63 -2.60 11.12 -0.50
C THR A 63 -3.94 10.42 -0.26
N ARG A 64 -3.98 9.55 0.74
CA ARG A 64 -5.18 8.83 1.16
C ARG A 64 -6.12 9.71 1.99
N ASN A 65 -7.41 9.45 1.85
CA ASN A 65 -8.47 10.10 2.64
C ASN A 65 -8.75 9.42 4.00
N TYR A 66 -8.29 8.17 4.18
CA TYR A 66 -8.58 7.36 5.36
C TYR A 66 -7.29 6.80 5.96
N PRO A 67 -7.24 6.58 7.29
CA PRO A 67 -6.07 6.02 7.95
C PRO A 67 -5.81 4.55 7.57
N PRO A 68 -4.63 3.99 7.95
CA PRO A 68 -4.35 2.57 7.78
C PRO A 68 -5.37 1.69 8.49
N ASN A 69 -5.83 0.64 7.83
CA ASN A 69 -6.68 -0.37 8.46
C ASN A 69 -5.86 -1.45 9.19
N SER A 70 -6.52 -2.35 9.92
CA SER A 70 -5.86 -3.41 10.69
C SER A 70 -5.04 -4.36 9.81
N VAL A 71 -5.50 -4.64 8.59
CA VAL A 71 -4.80 -5.51 7.62
C VAL A 71 -3.48 -4.86 7.18
N GLU A 72 -3.50 -3.56 6.85
CA GLU A 72 -2.29 -2.81 6.48
C GLU A 72 -1.26 -2.73 7.63
N ILE A 73 -1.74 -2.61 8.88
CA ILE A 73 -0.88 -2.62 10.07
C ILE A 73 -0.17 -3.97 10.21
N GLN A 74 -0.90 -5.08 10.02
CA GLN A 74 -0.30 -6.41 10.06
C GLN A 74 0.67 -6.64 8.88
N ALA A 75 0.26 -6.24 7.68
CA ALA A 75 1.10 -6.31 6.48
C ALA A 75 2.41 -5.53 6.64
N SER A 76 2.37 -4.35 7.25
CA SER A 76 3.57 -3.53 7.51
C SER A 76 4.48 -4.13 8.60
N LYS A 77 3.91 -4.79 9.62
CA LYS A 77 4.69 -5.55 10.62
C LYS A 77 5.39 -6.76 10.00
N MET A 78 4.69 -7.49 9.15
CA MET A 78 5.19 -8.70 8.49
C MET A 78 6.02 -8.41 7.23
N ARG A 79 5.97 -7.18 6.72
CA ARG A 79 6.58 -6.74 5.45
C ARG A 79 6.10 -7.58 4.26
N LYS A 80 4.81 -7.90 4.24
CA LYS A 80 4.17 -8.68 3.18
C LYS A 80 3.12 -7.83 2.46
N PRO A 81 2.88 -8.06 1.15
CA PRO A 81 1.74 -7.45 0.47
C PRO A 81 0.42 -7.96 1.04
N VAL A 82 -0.66 -7.20 0.81
CA VAL A 82 -2.01 -7.61 1.19
C VAL A 82 -2.61 -8.40 0.04
N SER A 83 -3.02 -9.65 0.28
CA SER A 83 -3.75 -10.43 -0.73
C SER A 83 -5.25 -10.12 -0.65
N ILE A 84 -5.84 -9.76 -1.79
CA ILE A 84 -7.27 -9.47 -1.93
C ILE A 84 -7.87 -10.52 -2.87
N HIS A 85 -8.96 -11.15 -2.43
CA HIS A 85 -9.73 -12.07 -3.27
C HIS A 85 -10.81 -11.32 -4.03
N ILE A 86 -10.86 -11.52 -5.34
CA ILE A 86 -11.81 -10.88 -6.24
C ILE A 86 -12.63 -11.97 -6.91
N THR A 87 -13.94 -11.92 -6.70
CA THR A 87 -14.90 -12.86 -7.27
C THR A 87 -15.50 -12.26 -8.53
N PHE A 88 -15.35 -12.94 -9.66
CA PHE A 88 -16.01 -12.59 -10.90
C PHE A 88 -17.47 -13.04 -10.90
N MET A 89 -18.25 -12.50 -11.85
CA MET A 89 -19.68 -12.82 -11.98
C MET A 89 -19.96 -14.28 -12.37
N ASP A 90 -18.97 -15.00 -12.91
CA ASP A 90 -19.04 -16.43 -13.21
C ASP A 90 -18.69 -17.31 -11.99
N GLY A 91 -18.41 -16.70 -10.83
CA GLY A 91 -18.03 -17.38 -9.60
C GLY A 91 -16.54 -17.72 -9.48
N THR A 92 -15.72 -17.43 -10.49
CA THR A 92 -14.28 -17.61 -10.40
C THR A 92 -13.66 -16.60 -9.43
N ILE A 93 -12.60 -17.01 -8.72
CA ILE A 93 -11.91 -16.16 -7.76
C ILE A 93 -10.45 -16.00 -8.18
N ILE A 94 -10.03 -14.75 -8.37
CA ILE A 94 -8.62 -14.40 -8.58
C ILE A 94 -8.10 -13.69 -7.33
N THR A 95 -6.86 -13.99 -6.95
CA THR A 95 -6.19 -13.32 -5.84
C THR A 95 -5.19 -12.32 -6.39
N VAL A 96 -5.36 -11.06 -6.05
CA VAL A 96 -4.44 -9.97 -6.42
C VAL A 96 -3.65 -9.50 -5.20
N CYS A 97 -2.46 -8.97 -5.42
CA CYS A 97 -1.65 -8.38 -4.35
C CYS A 97 -1.78 -6.86 -4.38
N ALA A 98 -2.21 -6.27 -3.27
CA ALA A 98 -2.34 -4.83 -3.10
C ALA A 98 -1.34 -4.28 -2.06
N ASP A 99 -0.94 -3.04 -2.30
CA ASP A 99 -0.21 -2.20 -1.35
C ASP A 99 -1.12 -1.05 -0.84
N SER A 100 -0.58 -0.19 0.03
CA SER A 100 -1.34 0.92 0.63
C SER A 100 -1.79 1.99 -0.38
N ALA A 101 -1.22 2.01 -1.59
CA ALA A 101 -1.50 3.00 -2.63
C ALA A 101 -2.23 2.40 -3.84
N THR A 102 -2.52 1.09 -3.84
CA THR A 102 -3.22 0.41 -4.93
C THR A 102 -4.60 1.03 -5.17
N THR A 103 -4.89 1.35 -6.43
CA THR A 103 -6.17 1.93 -6.86
C THR A 103 -7.10 0.88 -7.48
N SER A 104 -8.41 1.16 -7.52
CA SER A 104 -9.38 0.28 -8.20
C SER A 104 -9.04 0.11 -9.68
N ARG A 105 -8.58 1.19 -10.34
CA ARG A 105 -8.12 1.14 -11.74
C ARG A 105 -6.96 0.16 -11.94
N GLU A 106 -5.91 0.25 -11.13
CA GLU A 106 -4.76 -0.66 -11.23
C GLU A 106 -5.18 -2.13 -11.08
N ILE A 107 -6.10 -2.42 -10.16
CA ILE A 107 -6.65 -3.77 -9.98
C ILE A 107 -7.47 -4.18 -11.20
N CYS A 108 -8.33 -3.31 -11.73
CA CYS A 108 -9.12 -3.61 -12.93
C CYS A 108 -8.23 -3.89 -14.14
N ASP A 109 -7.16 -3.13 -14.31
CA ASP A 109 -6.18 -3.32 -15.40
C ASP A 109 -5.46 -4.67 -15.24
N GLU A 110 -4.99 -5.01 -14.03
CA GLU A 110 -4.34 -6.30 -13.72
C GLU A 110 -5.29 -7.48 -13.99
N LEU A 111 -6.55 -7.37 -13.57
CA LEU A 111 -7.55 -8.41 -13.80
C LEU A 111 -7.88 -8.57 -15.28
N ALA A 112 -8.06 -7.47 -16.02
CA ALA A 112 -8.33 -7.49 -17.45
C ALA A 112 -7.20 -8.20 -18.21
N GLU A 113 -5.94 -7.90 -17.87
CA GLU A 113 -4.78 -8.59 -18.44
C GLU A 113 -4.79 -10.10 -18.08
N SER A 114 -5.06 -10.44 -16.82
CA SER A 114 -5.05 -11.83 -16.34
C SER A 114 -6.03 -12.76 -17.06
N ILE A 115 -7.17 -12.21 -17.52
CA ILE A 115 -8.20 -12.96 -18.26
C ILE A 115 -8.17 -12.66 -19.77
N SER A 116 -7.17 -11.92 -20.26
CA SER A 116 -7.06 -11.49 -21.66
C SER A 116 -8.32 -10.76 -22.18
N LEU A 117 -8.91 -9.91 -21.33
CA LEU A 117 -10.06 -9.09 -21.68
C LEU A 117 -9.63 -7.99 -22.67
N LYS A 118 -10.24 -7.99 -23.86
CA LYS A 118 -9.89 -7.03 -24.93
C LYS A 118 -10.38 -5.61 -24.66
N ASP A 119 -11.51 -5.48 -23.99
CA ASP A 119 -12.14 -4.20 -23.67
C ASP A 119 -12.58 -4.19 -22.21
N SER A 120 -11.86 -3.44 -21.38
CA SER A 120 -12.16 -3.24 -19.97
C SER A 120 -13.09 -2.06 -19.71
N PHE A 121 -13.52 -1.34 -20.76
CA PHE A 121 -14.43 -0.22 -20.61
C PHE A 121 -15.76 -0.65 -19.98
N GLY A 122 -16.17 0.08 -18.93
CA GLY A 122 -17.41 -0.19 -18.19
C GLY A 122 -17.30 -1.23 -17.08
N PHE A 123 -16.17 -1.93 -16.96
CA PHE A 123 -15.90 -2.78 -15.79
C PHE A 123 -15.44 -1.95 -14.60
N SER A 124 -15.85 -2.36 -13.40
CA SER A 124 -15.53 -1.69 -12.15
C SER A 124 -15.42 -2.69 -11.01
N LEU A 125 -14.71 -2.30 -9.95
CA LEU A 125 -14.57 -3.09 -8.74
C LEU A 125 -15.72 -2.73 -7.77
N TYR A 126 -16.32 -3.75 -7.15
CA TYR A 126 -17.40 -3.57 -6.19
C TYR A 126 -17.02 -4.13 -4.82
N ILE A 127 -17.40 -3.43 -3.77
CA ILE A 127 -17.37 -3.96 -2.40
C ILE A 127 -18.80 -4.30 -1.99
N ALA A 128 -19.00 -5.56 -1.59
CA ALA A 128 -20.20 -5.98 -0.90
C ALA A 128 -19.95 -6.01 0.61
N TYR A 129 -20.78 -5.32 1.38
CA TYR A 129 -20.73 -5.34 2.84
C TYR A 129 -22.16 -5.25 3.39
N PHE A 130 -22.55 -6.30 4.14
CA PHE A 130 -23.95 -6.56 4.50
C PHE A 130 -24.85 -6.50 3.25
N ASP A 131 -25.97 -5.78 3.31
CA ASP A 131 -26.93 -5.64 2.21
C ASP A 131 -26.60 -4.48 1.26
N LYS A 132 -25.35 -3.97 1.30
CA LYS A 132 -24.90 -2.85 0.45
C LYS A 132 -23.82 -3.29 -0.52
N VAL A 133 -23.98 -2.86 -1.76
CA VAL A 133 -22.99 -3.00 -2.84
C VAL A 133 -22.61 -1.61 -3.33
N VAL A 134 -21.32 -1.29 -3.33
CA VAL A 134 -20.78 0.02 -3.71
C VAL A 134 -19.68 -0.18 -4.75
N SER A 135 -19.73 0.58 -5.84
CA SER A 135 -18.63 0.67 -6.82
C SER A 135 -17.49 1.53 -6.28
N LEU A 136 -16.26 1.12 -6.57
CA LEU A 136 -15.03 1.81 -6.19
C LEU A 136 -14.48 2.72 -7.28
#